data_AF-A0A9P7D1U4-F1
#
_entry.id   AF-A0A9P7D1U4-F1
#
_cell.length_a   1.000
_cell.length_b   1.000
_cell.length_c   1.000
_cell.angle_alpha   90.00
_cell.angle_beta   90.00
_cell.angle_gamma   90.00
#
_symmetry.space_group_name_H-M   'P 1'
#
loop_
_entity.id
_entity.type
_entity.pdbx_description
1 polymer ?
#
loop_
_entity_poly.entity_id
_entity_poly.type
_entity_poly.pdbx_seq_one_letter_code
_entity_poly.pdbx_strand_id
1 'polypeptide(L)'
;MNELHAPKVLINETTTAEMSTSQASPQSPTRDLQNTQLTPTITGTPFKQGSSTKLPWTTNAHCWNLTIDAMGAEMKDHCVGLVIVKEFLTNLPALTFKSGIFNNTIHVKKELQAYEPFIAAIQSFGPALSFVNTSASQDTDISATFSFTVKPDISVYADGTSHGCNVSTAEVIIKFKWDAIHDAFCDTMKGIDTLGQITSYAAAQLGAQYRTHLISILIVETFARIIRYMEGAIVTHTFNYNKDPHLADFFRCFSQVLPALHGVDTSVTPASSEEAIRAWLRLNLCANVPMFMVNIPAAEGDGSFRLIIPAPVPRGLSPVCCRTRTCPAFEPVHYTIVMFKDSWWVALPDILPVGVTYKHLKNANVRNVATCIACHDIPSLPQQHTQTLKFANASWACHHGCLIPHIHHRLALNLVGKPLAQFVNSRQVVEAVRDALIGTEHTVNEMVQDCNS
;
A
#
# COMPACT_ATOMS: atom_id res chain seq x y z
N MET A 1 26.29 -42.40 -18.88
CA MET A 1 27.50 -41.61 -19.13
C MET A 1 27.30 -40.81 -20.40
N ASN A 2 27.55 -39.51 -20.29
CA ASN A 2 27.74 -38.51 -21.34
C ASN A 2 26.50 -38.11 -22.16
N GLU A 3 26.27 -36.86 -22.48
CA GLU A 3 26.50 -35.53 -21.90
C GLU A 3 25.81 -34.57 -22.88
N LEU A 4 25.34 -33.43 -22.36
CA LEU A 4 24.65 -32.38 -23.10
C LEU A 4 25.52 -31.73 -24.19
N HIS A 5 24.89 -31.28 -25.27
CA HIS A 5 25.43 -30.17 -26.07
C HIS A 5 24.38 -29.08 -26.30
N ALA A 6 24.69 -27.88 -25.80
CA ALA A 6 24.09 -26.60 -26.17
C ALA A 6 24.82 -26.01 -27.39
N PRO A 7 24.16 -25.18 -28.23
CA PRO A 7 24.84 -24.41 -29.26
C PRO A 7 25.26 -23.02 -28.75
N LYS A 8 26.53 -22.67 -29.01
CA LYS A 8 27.13 -21.33 -28.92
C LYS A 8 26.63 -20.45 -30.07
N VAL A 9 26.39 -19.16 -29.82
CA VAL A 9 26.28 -18.12 -30.87
C VAL A 9 27.36 -17.06 -30.62
N LEU A 10 28.04 -16.70 -31.70
CA LEU A 10 29.27 -15.90 -31.78
C LEU A 10 29.06 -14.41 -31.46
N ILE A 11 30.06 -13.85 -30.81
CA ILE A 11 30.39 -12.41 -30.74
C ILE A 11 31.34 -12.11 -31.91
N ASN A 12 31.15 -10.99 -32.60
CA ASN A 12 32.18 -10.37 -33.43
C ASN A 12 32.18 -8.84 -33.19
N GLU A 13 33.33 -8.34 -32.78
CA GLU A 13 33.68 -6.91 -32.71
C GLU A 13 34.69 -6.55 -33.82
N THR A 14 34.80 -5.23 -34.03
CA THR A 14 35.91 -4.44 -34.60
C THR A 14 36.01 -4.28 -36.11
N THR A 15 35.99 -3.01 -36.58
CA THR A 15 37.18 -2.29 -37.10
C THR A 15 36.93 -0.77 -37.16
N THR A 16 37.95 -0.02 -36.77
CA THR A 16 38.15 1.44 -36.66
C THR A 16 38.51 2.13 -37.99
N ALA A 17 38.23 3.45 -38.12
CA ALA A 17 39.15 4.46 -38.71
C ALA A 17 38.60 5.91 -38.59
N GLU A 18 39.46 6.82 -38.11
CA GLU A 18 39.31 8.28 -38.05
C GLU A 18 39.72 8.96 -39.38
N MET A 19 39.19 10.16 -39.68
CA MET A 19 40.00 11.33 -40.11
C MET A 19 39.16 12.63 -40.25
N SER A 20 39.75 13.71 -39.75
CA SER A 20 39.35 15.13 -39.71
C SER A 20 39.61 15.91 -41.01
N THR A 21 38.79 16.95 -41.35
CA THR A 21 39.14 18.41 -41.34
C THR A 21 38.15 19.33 -42.12
N SER A 22 37.75 20.42 -41.44
CA SER A 22 37.55 21.84 -41.80
C SER A 22 36.83 22.39 -43.07
N GLN A 23 35.96 23.38 -42.77
CA GLN A 23 35.72 24.70 -43.42
C GLN A 23 34.80 24.84 -44.66
N ALA A 24 33.68 25.59 -44.50
CA ALA A 24 33.49 27.00 -44.94
C ALA A 24 31.99 27.36 -45.11
N SER A 25 31.56 28.51 -44.58
CA SER A 25 30.30 29.20 -44.94
C SER A 25 30.56 30.16 -46.13
N PRO A 26 29.52 30.67 -46.84
CA PRO A 26 29.07 32.04 -46.52
C PRO A 26 27.60 32.41 -46.85
N GLN A 27 27.11 33.39 -46.07
CA GLN A 27 26.35 34.61 -46.44
C GLN A 27 24.89 34.58 -46.91
N SER A 28 24.06 35.30 -46.14
CA SER A 28 22.80 35.95 -46.49
C SER A 28 23.01 37.43 -46.90
N PRO A 29 22.05 38.08 -47.59
CA PRO A 29 22.04 39.54 -47.79
C PRO A 29 20.96 40.26 -46.97
N THR A 30 21.34 41.47 -46.52
CA THR A 30 20.65 42.46 -45.68
C THR A 30 19.91 43.54 -46.50
N ARG A 31 18.92 44.23 -45.91
CA ARG A 31 18.44 45.62 -46.18
C ARG A 31 17.28 45.93 -45.21
N ASP A 32 17.02 47.10 -44.64
CA ASP A 32 17.76 48.34 -44.35
C ASP A 32 16.92 49.15 -43.32
N LEU A 33 17.55 50.08 -42.60
CA LEU A 33 17.07 50.82 -41.41
C LEU A 33 16.02 51.92 -41.66
N GLN A 34 15.26 52.30 -40.60
CA GLN A 34 15.25 53.64 -39.94
C GLN A 34 14.00 53.85 -39.06
N ASN A 35 14.16 54.13 -37.75
CA ASN A 35 14.05 55.49 -37.20
C ASN A 35 14.30 55.54 -35.67
N THR A 36 14.87 56.66 -35.25
CA THR A 36 15.54 56.91 -33.96
C THR A 36 14.65 57.72 -32.99
N GLN A 37 14.59 57.37 -31.71
CA GLN A 37 14.35 58.32 -30.60
C GLN A 37 15.16 57.92 -29.35
N LEU A 38 15.74 58.93 -28.69
CA LEU A 38 16.74 58.85 -27.62
C LEU A 38 16.12 58.77 -26.20
N THR A 39 16.56 57.74 -25.45
CA THR A 39 16.88 57.58 -24.00
C THR A 39 16.03 58.24 -22.88
N PRO A 40 15.80 57.54 -21.74
CA PRO A 40 16.84 57.50 -20.70
C PRO A 40 17.07 56.13 -20.00
N THR A 41 18.31 55.96 -19.57
CA THR A 41 18.91 54.84 -18.86
C THR A 41 18.40 54.74 -17.41
N ILE A 42 17.91 53.56 -17.00
CA ILE A 42 17.75 53.20 -15.58
C ILE A 42 18.85 52.18 -15.24
N THR A 43 19.78 52.60 -14.38
CA THR A 43 20.85 51.79 -13.82
C THR A 43 20.25 50.81 -12.80
N GLY A 44 20.09 49.55 -13.20
CA GLY A 44 19.68 48.47 -12.31
C GLY A 44 20.85 48.01 -11.42
N THR A 45 20.63 48.05 -10.11
CA THR A 45 21.48 47.47 -9.06
C THR A 45 21.78 45.99 -9.36
N PRO A 46 23.01 45.49 -9.16
CA PRO A 46 23.34 44.11 -9.49
C PRO A 46 22.55 43.15 -8.60
N PHE A 47 21.84 42.21 -9.22
CA PHE A 47 21.23 41.06 -8.55
C PHE A 47 22.32 40.29 -7.82
N LYS A 48 22.37 40.40 -6.48
CA LYS A 48 23.07 39.42 -5.65
C LYS A 48 22.34 38.10 -5.79
N GLN A 49 22.93 37.16 -6.51
CA GLN A 49 22.55 35.76 -6.46
C GLN A 49 22.87 35.24 -5.05
N GLY A 50 21.91 35.39 -4.14
CA GLY A 50 21.95 34.69 -2.86
C GLY A 50 21.62 33.23 -3.11
N SER A 51 22.63 32.36 -3.12
CA SER A 51 22.41 30.92 -2.98
C SER A 51 21.91 30.63 -1.58
N SER A 52 20.60 30.77 -1.36
CA SER A 52 19.96 30.04 -0.28
C SER A 52 19.98 28.57 -0.69
N THR A 53 20.87 27.81 -0.08
CA THR A 53 20.82 26.35 -0.04
C THR A 53 19.53 25.93 0.68
N LYS A 54 18.40 26.03 -0.03
CA LYS A 54 17.22 25.25 0.27
C LYS A 54 17.55 23.82 -0.07
N LEU A 55 18.05 23.08 0.91
CA LEU A 55 17.95 21.63 0.85
C LEU A 55 16.45 21.32 0.78
N PRO A 56 15.99 20.47 -0.15
CA PRO A 56 14.69 19.83 0.03
C PRO A 56 14.77 19.04 1.36
N TRP A 57 13.67 18.54 1.90
CA TRP A 57 13.71 17.58 3.03
C TRP A 57 13.79 18.12 4.48
N THR A 58 13.10 19.22 4.77
CA THR A 58 12.59 19.48 6.15
C THR A 58 11.06 19.56 6.12
N THR A 59 10.40 19.43 7.28
CA THR A 59 8.93 19.41 7.51
C THR A 59 8.10 20.48 6.77
N ASN A 60 8.76 21.51 6.23
CA ASN A 60 8.16 22.59 5.42
C ASN A 60 8.28 22.41 3.90
N ALA A 61 8.76 21.26 3.41
CA ALA A 61 8.78 20.98 1.98
C ALA A 61 7.37 20.63 1.51
N HIS A 62 6.70 21.57 0.84
CA HIS A 62 5.51 21.30 0.03
C HIS A 62 5.83 20.12 -0.91
N CYS A 63 5.28 18.95 -0.63
CA CYS A 63 5.45 17.78 -1.47
C CYS A 63 4.39 17.86 -2.57
N TRP A 64 4.72 18.47 -3.70
CA TRP A 64 3.88 18.47 -4.90
C TRP A 64 3.90 17.07 -5.56
N ASN A 65 3.52 16.04 -4.82
CA ASN A 65 3.31 14.72 -5.39
C ASN A 65 1.82 14.54 -5.62
N LEU A 66 1.39 14.69 -6.87
CA LEU A 66 -0.01 14.60 -7.28
C LEU A 66 -0.68 13.30 -6.83
N THR A 67 0.08 12.20 -6.67
CA THR A 67 -0.47 10.94 -6.14
C THR A 67 -0.81 11.05 -4.66
N ILE A 68 0.07 11.67 -3.86
CA ILE A 68 -0.16 11.91 -2.42
C ILE A 68 -1.33 12.87 -2.22
N ASP A 69 -1.38 13.95 -3.01
CA ASP A 69 -2.45 14.94 -2.92
C ASP A 69 -3.81 14.32 -3.27
N ALA A 70 -3.86 13.50 -4.33
CA ALA A 70 -5.05 12.76 -4.71
C ALA A 70 -5.50 11.78 -3.62
N MET A 71 -4.56 11.06 -2.98
CA MET A 71 -4.87 10.20 -1.83
C MET A 71 -5.47 11.00 -0.66
N GLY A 72 -4.92 12.17 -0.36
CA GLY A 72 -5.45 13.04 0.71
C GLY A 72 -6.87 13.53 0.43
N ALA A 73 -7.11 13.97 -0.81
CA ALA A 73 -8.44 14.42 -1.25
C ALA A 73 -9.48 13.29 -1.21
N GLU A 74 -9.14 12.09 -1.70
CA GLU A 74 -10.02 10.92 -1.66
C GLU A 74 -10.31 10.46 -0.22
N MET A 75 -9.29 10.44 0.64
CA MET A 75 -9.40 9.92 1.99
C MET A 75 -10.28 10.81 2.89
N LYS A 76 -10.43 12.10 2.57
CA LYS A 76 -11.23 13.06 3.35
C LYS A 76 -12.65 12.56 3.59
N ASP A 77 -13.28 11.97 2.56
CA ASP A 77 -14.66 11.48 2.62
C ASP A 77 -14.78 10.06 3.16
N HIS A 78 -13.65 9.39 3.45
CA HIS A 78 -13.60 7.99 3.91
C HIS A 78 -13.11 7.86 5.36
N CYS A 79 -12.97 8.98 6.08
CA CYS A 79 -12.66 9.00 7.50
C CYS A 79 -13.95 8.97 8.34
N VAL A 80 -14.09 7.98 9.22
CA VAL A 80 -15.12 7.90 10.25
C VAL A 80 -14.50 8.18 11.60
N GLY A 81 -14.96 9.23 12.26
CA GLY A 81 -14.44 9.67 13.55
C GLY A 81 -15.25 10.83 14.08
N LEU A 82 -15.08 11.26 15.32
CA LEU A 82 -13.97 10.90 16.20
C LEU A 82 -14.44 9.89 17.25
N VAL A 83 -13.75 8.73 17.33
CA VAL A 83 -14.08 7.67 18.28
C VAL A 83 -13.51 8.00 19.66
N ILE A 84 -14.24 7.63 20.71
CA ILE A 84 -13.73 7.64 22.08
C ILE A 84 -12.61 6.60 22.19
N VAL A 85 -11.43 7.01 22.64
CA VAL A 85 -10.22 6.15 22.67
C VAL A 85 -10.43 4.84 23.46
N LYS A 86 -11.28 4.86 24.48
CA LYS A 86 -11.65 3.66 25.27
C LYS A 86 -12.50 2.64 24.50
N GLU A 87 -13.24 3.05 23.48
CA GLU A 87 -13.97 2.11 22.60
C GLU A 87 -13.02 1.45 21.60
N PHE A 88 -11.88 2.08 21.32
CA PHE A 88 -10.83 1.58 20.44
C PHE A 88 -9.89 0.59 21.14
N LEU A 89 -9.63 0.79 22.44
CA LEU A 89 -8.76 -0.06 23.26
C LEU A 89 -9.60 -1.09 24.03
N THR A 90 -9.27 -2.39 23.92
CA THR A 90 -9.93 -3.44 24.70
C THR A 90 -9.71 -3.27 26.21
N ASN A 91 -10.72 -3.57 27.02
CA ASN A 91 -10.70 -3.47 28.48
C ASN A 91 -9.54 -4.30 29.07
N LEU A 92 -8.47 -3.63 29.46
CA LEU A 92 -7.29 -4.24 30.09
C LEU A 92 -7.07 -3.67 31.49
N PRO A 93 -6.36 -4.40 32.38
CA PRO A 93 -6.07 -3.93 33.72
C PRO A 93 -5.30 -2.61 33.68
N ALA A 94 -5.53 -1.79 34.70
CA ALA A 94 -5.00 -0.44 34.79
C ALA A 94 -3.47 -0.43 34.72
N LEU A 95 -2.92 0.39 33.81
CA LEU A 95 -1.51 0.68 33.72
C LEU A 95 -1.09 1.68 34.79
N THR A 96 0.08 1.47 35.39
CA THR A 96 0.77 2.51 36.18
C THR A 96 1.38 3.53 35.23
N PHE A 97 0.55 4.46 34.73
CA PHE A 97 0.99 5.57 33.91
C PHE A 97 1.32 6.78 34.79
N LYS A 98 2.51 7.37 34.60
CA LYS A 98 2.91 8.62 35.25
C LYS A 98 2.79 9.76 34.25
N SER A 99 1.89 10.70 34.52
CA SER A 99 1.82 11.93 33.73
C SER A 99 3.16 12.67 33.76
N GLY A 100 3.57 13.22 32.62
CA GLY A 100 4.88 13.87 32.46
C GLY A 100 5.99 12.96 31.95
N ILE A 101 5.73 11.66 31.68
CA ILE A 101 6.76 10.75 31.16
C ILE A 101 7.30 11.18 29.79
N PHE A 102 6.51 11.93 29.01
CA PHE A 102 6.91 12.49 27.72
C PHE A 102 7.34 13.97 27.81
N ASN A 103 7.65 14.50 29.00
CA ASN A 103 8.09 15.91 29.15
C ASN A 103 9.29 16.25 28.26
N ASN A 104 10.26 15.33 28.15
CA ASN A 104 11.42 15.52 27.30
C ASN A 104 11.07 15.55 25.81
N THR A 105 9.94 14.96 25.42
CA THR A 105 9.41 15.02 24.05
C THR A 105 8.67 16.33 23.81
N ILE A 106 7.72 16.69 24.68
CA ILE A 106 6.81 17.82 24.42
C ILE A 106 7.46 19.20 24.62
N HIS A 107 8.58 19.28 25.34
CA HIS A 107 9.27 20.55 25.61
C HIS A 107 10.34 20.91 24.56
N VAL A 108 10.52 20.07 23.54
CA VAL A 108 11.44 20.41 22.45
C VAL A 108 10.83 21.49 21.55
N LYS A 109 11.69 22.26 20.88
CA LYS A 109 11.24 23.36 20.02
C LYS A 109 10.95 22.94 18.58
N LYS A 110 11.50 21.81 18.14
CA LYS A 110 11.43 21.35 16.75
C LYS A 110 11.09 19.87 16.69
N GLU A 111 10.28 19.51 15.71
CA GLU A 111 9.85 18.14 15.42
C GLU A 111 10.97 17.10 15.47
N LEU A 112 12.07 17.33 14.73
CA LEU A 112 13.22 16.40 14.66
C LEU A 112 13.86 16.11 16.03
N GLN A 113 13.71 17.01 17.01
CA GLN A 113 14.26 16.83 18.35
C GLN A 113 13.33 15.98 19.24
N ALA A 114 12.09 15.74 18.82
CA ALA A 114 11.10 15.01 19.60
C ALA A 114 11.26 13.49 19.50
N TYR A 115 11.86 12.98 18.41
CA TYR A 115 11.85 11.55 18.09
C TYR A 115 12.61 10.71 19.13
N GLU A 116 13.88 11.03 19.41
CA GLU A 116 14.67 10.26 20.37
C GLU A 116 14.12 10.30 21.80
N PRO A 117 13.71 11.47 22.35
CA PRO A 117 13.04 11.51 23.65
C PRO A 117 11.74 10.71 23.68
N PHE A 118 10.96 10.73 22.59
CA PHE A 118 9.73 9.96 22.49
C PHE A 118 10.01 8.46 22.51
N ILE A 119 10.96 7.99 21.68
CA ILE A 119 11.39 6.60 21.62
C ILE A 119 11.84 6.12 23.00
N ALA A 120 12.70 6.89 23.68
CA ALA A 120 13.20 6.55 25.01
C ALA A 120 12.07 6.38 26.04
N ALA A 121 11.03 7.21 25.98
CA ALA A 121 9.88 7.11 26.88
C ALA A 121 8.94 5.95 26.53
N ILE A 122 8.55 5.82 25.24
CA ILE A 122 7.56 4.85 24.80
C ILE A 122 8.06 3.41 24.86
N GLN A 123 9.38 3.19 24.69
CA GLN A 123 10.00 1.87 24.72
C GLN A 123 9.66 1.05 25.99
N SER A 124 9.49 1.73 27.12
CA SER A 124 9.13 1.10 28.40
C SER A 124 7.74 0.45 28.40
N PHE A 125 6.83 0.92 27.53
CA PHE A 125 5.48 0.41 27.42
C PHE A 125 5.34 -0.70 26.38
N GLY A 126 6.28 -0.81 25.43
CA GLY A 126 6.31 -1.87 24.42
C GLY A 126 7.68 -2.55 24.36
N PRO A 127 8.14 -3.26 25.40
CA PRO A 127 9.50 -3.80 25.47
C PRO A 127 9.79 -4.87 24.40
N ALA A 128 8.75 -5.52 23.85
CA ALA A 128 8.87 -6.48 22.76
C ALA A 128 8.85 -5.82 21.36
N LEU A 129 8.71 -4.49 21.29
CA LEU A 129 8.70 -3.72 20.04
C LEU A 129 10.00 -2.94 19.92
N SER A 130 10.47 -2.73 18.69
CA SER A 130 11.57 -1.83 18.39
C SER A 130 11.04 -0.55 17.77
N PHE A 131 11.22 0.58 18.45
CA PHE A 131 10.87 1.90 17.95
C PHE A 131 12.10 2.51 17.29
N VAL A 132 12.08 2.64 15.96
CA VAL A 132 13.24 3.07 15.19
C VAL A 132 12.98 4.45 14.60
N ASN A 133 13.89 5.39 14.83
CA ASN A 133 13.89 6.67 14.13
C ASN A 133 14.24 6.44 12.65
N THR A 134 13.22 6.56 11.79
CA THR A 134 13.34 6.36 10.34
C THR A 134 13.26 7.67 9.57
N SER A 135 13.24 8.81 10.26
CA SER A 135 13.05 10.12 9.63
C SER A 135 14.17 10.52 8.67
N ALA A 136 15.29 9.81 8.68
CA ALA A 136 16.40 9.96 7.74
C ALA A 136 16.50 8.82 6.72
N SER A 137 15.78 7.72 6.94
CA SER A 137 15.88 6.47 6.17
C SER A 137 14.64 6.29 5.29
N GLN A 138 14.79 6.44 3.99
CA GLN A 138 13.76 6.04 3.04
C GLN A 138 13.74 4.51 2.91
N ASP A 139 12.55 3.94 2.71
CA ASP A 139 12.43 2.54 2.29
C ASP A 139 12.91 2.41 0.83
N THR A 140 14.03 1.73 0.63
CA THR A 140 14.62 1.53 -0.69
C THR A 140 14.03 0.33 -1.43
N ASP A 141 13.52 -0.67 -0.70
CA ASP A 141 13.11 -1.96 -1.26
C ASP A 141 11.83 -1.82 -2.10
N ILE A 142 10.92 -0.97 -1.64
CA ILE A 142 9.66 -0.67 -2.33
C ILE A 142 9.68 0.66 -3.08
N SER A 143 10.77 1.44 -3.01
CA SER A 143 10.86 2.78 -3.63
C SER A 143 10.60 2.78 -5.13
N ALA A 144 10.99 1.72 -5.84
CA ALA A 144 10.76 1.59 -7.28
C ALA A 144 9.30 1.27 -7.63
N THR A 145 8.49 0.89 -6.64
CA THR A 145 7.11 0.43 -6.83
C THR A 145 6.09 1.57 -6.75
N PHE A 146 6.45 2.69 -6.13
CA PHE A 146 5.58 3.83 -5.91
C PHE A 146 6.05 5.06 -6.67
N SER A 147 5.12 5.93 -7.06
CA SER A 147 5.43 7.27 -7.56
C SER A 147 5.89 8.23 -6.45
N PHE A 148 5.98 7.78 -5.21
CA PHE A 148 6.28 8.58 -4.04
C PHE A 148 7.28 7.91 -3.09
N THR A 149 7.94 8.73 -2.28
CA THR A 149 8.91 8.29 -1.27
C THR A 149 8.21 7.87 0.03
N VAL A 150 8.53 6.67 0.50
CA VAL A 150 8.09 6.17 1.81
C VAL A 150 9.19 6.42 2.83
N LYS A 151 8.95 7.38 3.72
CA LYS A 151 9.92 7.87 4.72
C LYS A 151 9.19 8.36 5.98
N PRO A 152 8.63 7.46 6.78
CA PRO A 152 7.98 7.80 8.05
C PRO A 152 8.98 8.34 9.08
N ASP A 153 8.49 9.04 10.09
CA ASP A 153 9.35 9.62 11.13
C ASP A 153 9.87 8.54 12.08
N ILE A 154 8.95 7.68 12.55
CA ILE A 154 9.28 6.51 13.37
C ILE A 154 8.52 5.31 12.82
N SER A 155 9.24 4.21 12.62
CA SER A 155 8.68 2.90 12.32
C SER A 155 8.85 1.98 13.53
N VAL A 156 7.78 1.24 13.85
CA VAL A 156 7.76 0.27 14.95
C VAL A 156 7.78 -1.13 14.36
N TYR A 157 8.66 -1.98 14.86
CA TYR A 157 8.84 -3.36 14.42
C TYR A 157 8.55 -4.34 15.56
N ALA A 158 8.12 -5.55 15.22
CA ALA A 158 7.98 -6.67 16.16
C ALA A 158 9.31 -7.37 16.47
N ASP A 159 10.38 -7.02 15.76
CA ASP A 159 11.72 -7.55 15.98
C ASP A 159 12.64 -6.52 16.65
N GLY A 160 13.68 -7.00 17.34
CA GLY A 160 14.70 -6.16 17.97
C GLY A 160 15.88 -5.83 17.06
N THR A 161 15.80 -6.16 15.76
CA THR A 161 16.95 -6.17 14.84
C THR A 161 16.77 -5.24 13.64
N SER A 162 15.57 -4.73 13.41
CA SER A 162 15.28 -3.86 12.29
C SER A 162 16.04 -2.53 12.41
N HIS A 163 16.68 -2.15 11.31
CA HIS A 163 17.39 -0.90 11.15
C HIS A 163 16.88 -0.19 9.89
N GLY A 164 16.70 1.14 9.98
CA GLY A 164 16.14 1.92 8.87
C GLY A 164 14.64 1.68 8.65
N CYS A 165 14.16 2.08 7.47
CA CYS A 165 12.74 1.95 7.10
C CYS A 165 12.54 0.73 6.21
N ASN A 166 11.72 -0.23 6.68
CA ASN A 166 11.22 -1.34 5.89
C ASN A 166 9.72 -1.51 6.17
N VAL A 167 8.86 -1.02 5.28
CA VAL A 167 7.41 -1.10 5.48
C VAL A 167 6.84 -2.48 5.19
N SER A 168 7.62 -3.42 4.65
CA SER A 168 7.19 -4.81 4.51
C SER A 168 7.19 -5.58 5.84
N THR A 169 7.88 -5.06 6.86
CA THR A 169 7.95 -5.65 8.21
C THR A 169 7.49 -4.71 9.31
N ALA A 170 7.30 -3.42 9.03
CA ALA A 170 6.79 -2.47 10.01
C ALA A 170 5.40 -2.89 10.52
N GLU A 171 5.19 -2.78 11.83
CA GLU A 171 3.93 -3.03 12.52
C GLU A 171 3.09 -1.76 12.61
N VAL A 172 3.71 -0.66 13.06
CA VAL A 172 3.05 0.65 13.25
C VAL A 172 3.95 1.75 12.70
N ILE A 173 3.35 2.67 11.95
CA ILE A 173 4.01 3.89 11.50
C ILE A 173 3.52 5.07 12.34
N ILE A 174 4.45 5.87 12.84
CA ILE A 174 4.17 7.08 13.62
C ILE A 174 4.62 8.30 12.82
N LYS A 175 3.69 9.22 12.58
CA LYS A 175 3.94 10.52 11.94
C LYS A 175 3.88 11.62 12.98
N PHE A 176 4.85 12.52 12.95
CA PHE A 176 4.87 13.74 13.74
C PHE A 176 4.53 14.96 12.89
N LYS A 177 3.86 15.91 13.53
CA LYS A 177 3.70 17.31 13.13
C LYS A 177 3.87 18.18 14.37
N TRP A 178 4.39 19.39 14.22
CA TRP A 178 4.66 20.29 15.36
C TRP A 178 3.84 21.58 15.38
N ASP A 179 2.83 21.67 14.52
CA ASP A 179 1.91 22.81 14.45
C ASP A 179 0.50 22.28 14.12
N ALA A 180 -0.50 22.78 14.84
CA ALA A 180 -1.90 22.37 14.75
C ALA A 180 -2.47 22.50 13.33
N ILE A 181 -1.97 23.44 12.51
CA ILE A 181 -2.42 23.57 11.12
C ILE A 181 -2.08 22.36 10.24
N HIS A 182 -1.17 21.50 10.71
CA HIS A 182 -0.80 20.25 10.04
C HIS A 182 -1.55 19.03 10.60
N ASP A 183 -2.51 19.18 11.51
CA ASP A 183 -3.40 18.07 11.87
C ASP A 183 -4.18 17.61 10.64
N ALA A 184 -4.04 16.34 10.27
CA ALA A 184 -4.64 15.73 9.09
C ALA A 184 -6.18 15.81 9.07
N PHE A 185 -6.79 16.00 10.23
CA PHE A 185 -8.23 16.03 10.42
C PHE A 185 -8.77 17.44 10.72
N CYS A 186 -7.93 18.46 10.53
CA CYS A 186 -8.39 19.84 10.43
C CYS A 186 -8.61 20.22 8.97
N ASP A 187 -9.62 21.05 8.68
CA ASP A 187 -9.96 21.49 7.33
C ASP A 187 -9.02 22.61 6.85
N THR A 188 -7.73 22.31 6.76
CA THR A 188 -6.68 23.19 6.26
C THR A 188 -5.96 22.51 5.09
N MET A 189 -5.38 23.30 4.18
CA MET A 189 -4.56 22.73 3.09
C MET A 189 -3.43 21.85 3.62
N LYS A 190 -2.74 22.30 4.67
CA LYS A 190 -1.65 21.57 5.33
C LYS A 190 -2.11 20.30 6.05
N GLY A 191 -3.36 20.27 6.51
CA GLY A 191 -4.02 19.08 7.03
C GLY A 191 -4.24 18.08 5.92
N ILE A 192 -4.79 18.49 4.78
CA ILE A 192 -4.98 17.63 3.60
C ILE A 192 -3.63 17.06 3.10
N ASP A 193 -2.58 17.88 3.03
CA ASP A 193 -1.23 17.41 2.69
C ASP A 193 -0.75 16.31 3.65
N THR A 194 -1.02 16.49 4.95
CA THR A 194 -0.65 15.51 5.98
C THR A 194 -1.50 14.25 5.86
N LEU A 195 -2.80 14.38 5.56
CA LEU A 195 -3.70 13.27 5.30
C LEU A 195 -3.22 12.44 4.10
N GLY A 196 -2.83 13.08 3.00
CA GLY A 196 -2.20 12.41 1.87
C GLY A 196 -0.92 11.68 2.27
N GLN A 197 -0.05 12.33 3.05
CA GLN A 197 1.21 11.72 3.49
C GLN A 197 0.99 10.46 4.33
N ILE A 198 0.16 10.52 5.37
CA ILE A 198 -0.12 9.34 6.23
C ILE A 198 -0.88 8.25 5.46
N THR A 199 -1.73 8.63 4.51
CA THR A 199 -2.46 7.69 3.64
C THR A 199 -1.51 6.98 2.68
N SER A 200 -0.48 7.66 2.18
CA SER A 200 0.53 7.05 1.31
C SER A 200 1.38 6.02 2.06
N TYR A 201 1.70 6.26 3.34
CA TYR A 201 2.36 5.26 4.19
C TYR A 201 1.46 4.07 4.50
N ALA A 202 0.17 4.31 4.75
CA ALA A 202 -0.81 3.25 4.91
C ALA A 202 -0.93 2.39 3.64
N ALA A 203 -1.06 3.02 2.47
CA ALA A 203 -1.06 2.35 1.18
C ALA A 203 0.20 1.50 0.98
N ALA A 204 1.37 2.02 1.37
CA ALA A 204 2.64 1.34 1.22
C ALA A 204 2.70 0.06 2.06
N GLN A 205 2.40 0.16 3.35
CA GLN A 205 2.42 -0.97 4.28
C GLN A 205 1.38 -2.03 3.89
N LEU A 206 0.17 -1.61 3.51
CA LEU A 206 -0.91 -2.51 3.11
C LEU A 206 -0.67 -3.14 1.74
N GLY A 207 0.08 -2.49 0.86
CA GLY A 207 0.54 -3.08 -0.40
C GLY A 207 1.66 -4.10 -0.20
N ALA A 208 2.51 -3.92 0.82
CA ALA A 208 3.68 -4.75 1.09
C ALA A 208 3.41 -5.94 2.03
N GLN A 209 2.25 -5.99 2.70
CA GLN A 209 1.93 -7.00 3.71
C GLN A 209 0.53 -7.61 3.55
N TYR A 210 0.37 -8.89 3.92
CA TYR A 210 -0.94 -9.52 4.08
C TYR A 210 -1.57 -9.08 5.42
N ARG A 211 -2.26 -7.93 5.36
CA ARG A 211 -2.98 -7.31 6.47
C ARG A 211 -4.47 -7.26 6.19
N THR A 212 -5.25 -7.48 7.24
CA THR A 212 -6.71 -7.26 7.25
C THR A 212 -7.01 -5.78 7.45
N HIS A 213 -6.33 -5.15 8.41
CA HIS A 213 -6.37 -3.72 8.68
C HIS A 213 -4.98 -3.22 9.08
N LEU A 214 -4.81 -1.91 9.12
CA LEU A 214 -3.60 -1.26 9.61
C LEU A 214 -3.93 -0.31 10.75
N ILE A 215 -3.00 -0.11 11.67
CA ILE A 215 -3.05 0.96 12.66
C ILE A 215 -1.81 1.86 12.49
N SER A 216 -2.03 3.17 12.45
CA SER A 216 -0.96 4.18 12.48
C SER A 216 -1.26 5.23 13.56
N ILE A 217 -0.25 6.04 13.88
CA ILE A 217 -0.37 7.10 14.88
C ILE A 217 0.05 8.43 14.27
N LEU A 218 -0.76 9.46 14.51
CA LEU A 218 -0.42 10.84 14.23
C LEU A 218 -0.20 11.58 15.55
N ILE A 219 0.97 12.16 15.73
CA ILE A 219 1.31 13.05 16.84
C ILE A 219 1.38 14.47 16.32
N VAL A 220 0.59 15.36 16.89
CA VAL A 220 0.62 16.80 16.64
C VAL A 220 1.00 17.50 17.94
N GLU A 221 2.27 17.87 18.05
CA GLU A 221 2.88 18.48 19.23
C GLU A 221 2.61 17.68 20.53
N THR A 222 1.60 18.06 21.33
CA THR A 222 1.23 17.41 22.60
C THR A 222 0.08 16.42 22.49
N PHE A 223 -0.56 16.32 21.33
CA PHE A 223 -1.74 15.50 21.10
C PHE A 223 -1.42 14.33 20.17
N ALA A 224 -2.08 13.20 20.42
CA ALA A 224 -2.00 12.03 19.57
C ALA A 224 -3.38 11.62 19.06
N ARG A 225 -3.38 10.93 17.92
CA ARG A 225 -4.52 10.21 17.35
C ARG A 225 -4.06 8.81 16.96
N ILE A 226 -4.92 7.84 17.20
CA ILE A 226 -4.75 6.49 16.67
C ILE A 226 -5.69 6.36 15.46
N ILE A 227 -5.16 5.85 14.36
CA ILE A 227 -5.85 5.78 13.07
C ILE A 227 -5.86 4.32 12.63
N ARG A 228 -7.04 3.78 12.33
CA ARG A 228 -7.19 2.41 11.84
C ARG A 228 -7.69 2.39 10.40
N TYR A 229 -6.89 1.87 9.48
CA TYR A 229 -7.20 1.80 8.04
C TYR A 229 -7.77 0.45 7.61
N MET A 230 -8.85 0.51 6.83
CA MET A 230 -9.50 -0.58 6.09
C MET A 230 -9.89 -0.05 4.70
N GLU A 231 -11.19 0.07 4.38
CA GLU A 231 -11.75 0.77 3.20
C GLU A 231 -11.75 2.31 3.31
N GLY A 232 -11.36 2.76 4.48
CA GLY A 232 -11.37 4.14 4.96
C GLY A 232 -10.55 4.17 6.23
N ALA A 233 -10.77 5.16 7.09
CA ALA A 233 -10.06 5.24 8.37
C ALA A 233 -11.02 5.50 9.52
N ILE A 234 -10.85 4.74 10.60
CA ILE A 234 -11.46 5.04 11.89
C ILE A 234 -10.44 5.86 12.69
N VAL A 235 -10.84 7.03 13.18
CA VAL A 235 -9.92 8.00 13.82
C VAL A 235 -10.39 8.31 15.23
N THR A 236 -9.49 8.23 16.21
CA THR A 236 -9.82 8.65 17.58
C THR A 236 -9.91 10.17 17.73
N HIS A 237 -10.61 10.65 18.76
CA HIS A 237 -10.40 12.00 19.27
C HIS A 237 -8.92 12.27 19.56
N THR A 238 -8.51 13.53 19.50
CA THR A 238 -7.21 13.92 20.04
C THR A 238 -7.19 13.68 21.53
N PHE A 239 -6.07 13.17 22.04
CA PHE A 239 -5.84 13.03 23.47
C PHE A 239 -4.40 13.45 23.78
N ASN A 240 -4.16 13.92 25.00
CA ASN A 240 -2.84 14.41 25.37
C ASN A 240 -1.98 13.24 25.85
N TYR A 241 -1.05 12.77 25.01
CA TYR A 241 -0.29 11.56 25.32
C TYR A 241 0.68 11.70 26.49
N ASN A 242 0.90 12.92 27.01
CA ASN A 242 1.69 13.17 28.22
C ASN A 242 0.84 13.22 29.52
N LYS A 243 -0.48 13.37 29.40
CA LYS A 243 -1.43 13.41 30.52
C LYS A 243 -2.28 12.16 30.61
N ASP A 244 -2.64 11.59 29.46
CA ASP A 244 -3.53 10.45 29.35
C ASP A 244 -2.73 9.15 29.08
N PRO A 245 -3.14 8.01 29.67
CA PRO A 245 -2.42 6.74 29.51
C PRO A 245 -2.62 6.10 28.13
N HIS A 246 -3.51 6.62 27.29
CA HIS A 246 -4.03 5.94 26.11
C HIS A 246 -2.96 5.45 25.12
N LEU A 247 -1.93 6.26 24.83
CA LEU A 247 -0.86 5.86 23.90
C LEU A 247 0.03 4.77 24.51
N ALA A 248 0.33 4.91 25.80
CA ALA A 248 1.11 3.92 26.55
C ALA A 248 0.36 2.59 26.68
N ASP A 249 -0.94 2.66 26.99
CA ASP A 249 -1.82 1.50 26.97
C ASP A 249 -1.85 0.87 25.59
N PHE A 250 -2.07 1.64 24.51
CA PHE A 250 -2.08 1.12 23.15
C PHE A 250 -0.87 0.24 22.85
N PHE A 251 0.36 0.74 23.02
CA PHE A 251 1.57 -0.03 22.68
C PHE A 251 1.82 -1.21 23.61
N ARG A 252 1.48 -1.08 24.89
CA ARG A 252 1.52 -2.20 25.84
C ARG A 252 0.60 -3.32 25.39
N CYS A 253 -0.64 -2.98 25.05
CA CYS A 253 -1.62 -3.95 24.55
C CYS A 253 -1.15 -4.53 23.21
N PHE A 254 -0.69 -3.68 22.30
CA PHE A 254 -0.22 -4.06 20.97
C PHE A 254 0.86 -5.14 21.02
N SER A 255 1.78 -5.05 21.99
CA SER A 255 2.86 -6.03 22.18
C SER A 255 2.40 -7.40 22.73
N GLN A 256 1.17 -7.49 23.25
CA GLN A 256 0.64 -8.67 23.93
C GLN A 256 -0.54 -9.32 23.21
N VAL A 257 -1.26 -8.57 22.38
CA VAL A 257 -2.42 -9.08 21.63
C VAL A 257 -2.00 -10.02 20.50
N LEU A 258 -2.88 -10.94 20.16
CA LEU A 258 -2.69 -11.84 19.02
C LEU A 258 -2.51 -11.05 17.71
N PRO A 259 -1.68 -11.54 16.77
CA PRO A 259 -1.43 -10.82 15.51
C PRO A 259 -2.69 -10.47 14.71
N ALA A 260 -3.71 -11.33 14.77
CA ALA A 260 -5.00 -11.07 14.12
C ALA A 260 -5.71 -9.81 14.63
N LEU A 261 -5.52 -9.45 15.91
CA LEU A 261 -6.19 -8.31 16.54
C LEU A 261 -5.56 -6.97 16.16
N HIS A 262 -4.26 -6.94 15.82
CA HIS A 262 -3.61 -5.74 15.31
C HIS A 262 -3.48 -5.71 13.77
N GLY A 263 -4.16 -6.64 13.09
CA GLY A 263 -4.40 -6.57 11.65
C GLY A 263 -3.57 -7.48 10.77
N VAL A 264 -2.74 -8.37 11.32
CA VAL A 264 -2.07 -9.42 10.53
C VAL A 264 -3.10 -10.45 10.05
N ASP A 265 -3.03 -10.82 8.77
CA ASP A 265 -3.85 -11.90 8.24
C ASP A 265 -3.22 -13.27 8.56
N THR A 266 -3.68 -13.86 9.66
CA THR A 266 -3.19 -15.16 10.16
C THR A 266 -3.59 -16.36 9.31
N SER A 267 -4.47 -16.18 8.32
CA SER A 267 -4.76 -17.22 7.32
C SER A 267 -3.67 -17.34 6.26
N VAL A 268 -2.71 -16.41 6.24
CA VAL A 268 -1.49 -16.47 5.44
C VAL A 268 -0.34 -16.79 6.37
N THR A 269 0.35 -17.90 6.11
CA THR A 269 1.50 -18.32 6.93
C THR A 269 2.78 -18.36 6.10
N PRO A 270 3.97 -18.25 6.69
CA PRO A 270 5.21 -18.51 5.95
C PRO A 270 5.20 -19.90 5.31
N ALA A 271 5.67 -20.01 4.07
CA ALA A 271 5.88 -21.31 3.43
C ALA A 271 7.10 -22.02 4.03
N SER A 272 7.13 -23.35 3.99
CA SER A 272 8.34 -24.10 4.34
C SER A 272 9.47 -23.81 3.34
N SER A 273 10.73 -23.96 3.77
CA SER A 273 11.90 -23.74 2.92
C SER A 273 11.84 -24.58 1.64
N GLU A 274 11.41 -25.84 1.75
CA GLU A 274 11.29 -26.74 0.60
C GLU A 274 10.20 -26.30 -0.37
N GLU A 275 9.06 -25.82 0.14
CA GLU A 275 7.98 -25.28 -0.69
C GLU A 275 8.37 -23.97 -1.37
N ALA A 276 9.06 -23.08 -0.65
CA ALA A 276 9.56 -21.83 -1.19
C ALA A 276 10.53 -22.08 -2.35
N ILE A 277 11.49 -23.00 -2.19
CA ILE A 277 12.44 -23.38 -3.25
C ILE A 277 11.72 -23.90 -4.49
N ARG A 278 10.73 -24.80 -4.32
CA ARG A 278 9.95 -25.31 -5.45
C ARG A 278 9.14 -24.21 -6.13
N ALA A 279 8.53 -23.32 -5.35
CA ALA A 279 7.75 -22.23 -5.88
C ALA A 279 8.62 -21.21 -6.64
N TRP A 280 9.82 -20.88 -6.16
CA TRP A 280 10.75 -20.01 -6.90
C TRP A 280 11.10 -20.57 -8.27
N LEU A 281 11.42 -21.86 -8.34
CA LEU A 281 11.73 -22.54 -9.60
C LEU A 281 10.53 -22.57 -10.56
N ARG A 282 9.32 -22.83 -10.03
CA ARG A 282 8.11 -22.96 -10.88
C ARG A 282 7.56 -21.61 -11.33
N LEU A 283 7.65 -20.59 -10.48
CA LEU A 283 7.18 -19.23 -10.77
C LEU A 283 8.25 -18.35 -11.42
N ASN A 284 9.47 -18.88 -11.60
CA ASN A 284 10.63 -18.14 -12.12
C ASN A 284 10.93 -16.86 -11.31
N LEU A 285 10.98 -17.01 -9.98
CA LEU A 285 11.27 -15.94 -9.01
C LEU A 285 12.69 -16.08 -8.44
N CYS A 286 13.24 -14.97 -7.93
CA CYS A 286 14.51 -14.97 -7.23
C CYS A 286 14.44 -15.75 -5.90
N ALA A 287 15.54 -16.42 -5.52
CA ALA A 287 15.63 -17.30 -4.35
C ALA A 287 15.60 -16.59 -2.99
N ASN A 288 15.22 -15.33 -2.95
CA ASN A 288 15.11 -14.50 -1.75
C ASN A 288 13.72 -13.87 -1.59
N VAL A 289 12.82 -14.05 -2.55
CA VAL A 289 11.45 -13.53 -2.45
C VAL A 289 10.74 -14.28 -1.33
N PRO A 290 10.23 -13.62 -0.28
CA PRO A 290 9.50 -14.31 0.77
C PRO A 290 8.27 -15.00 0.19
N MET A 291 8.05 -16.26 0.59
CA MET A 291 6.95 -17.09 0.12
C MET A 291 6.03 -17.44 1.28
N PHE A 292 4.74 -17.47 0.99
CA PHE A 292 3.67 -17.72 1.94
C PHE A 292 2.80 -18.88 1.47
N MET A 293 2.14 -19.53 2.41
CA MET A 293 1.18 -20.59 2.21
C MET A 293 -0.21 -20.09 2.56
N VAL A 294 -1.19 -20.43 1.72
CA VAL A 294 -2.62 -20.25 1.98
C VAL A 294 -3.36 -21.54 1.68
N ASN A 295 -4.41 -21.81 2.45
CA ASN A 295 -5.35 -22.92 2.19
C ASN A 295 -6.69 -22.35 1.77
N ILE A 296 -7.24 -22.87 0.66
CA ILE A 296 -8.50 -22.43 0.06
C ILE A 296 -9.34 -23.68 -0.18
N PRO A 297 -10.55 -23.80 0.39
CA PRO A 297 -11.47 -24.88 0.07
C PRO A 297 -11.73 -24.96 -1.44
N ALA A 298 -11.81 -26.18 -1.96
CA ALA A 298 -12.14 -26.43 -3.34
C ALA A 298 -13.53 -25.86 -3.65
N ALA A 299 -13.72 -25.37 -4.88
CA ALA A 299 -15.02 -24.84 -5.30
C ALA A 299 -16.08 -25.96 -5.41
N GLU A 300 -15.63 -27.21 -5.56
CA GLU A 300 -16.45 -28.42 -5.64
C GLU A 300 -15.86 -29.53 -4.75
N GLY A 301 -16.74 -30.21 -4.00
CA GLY A 301 -16.37 -31.27 -3.06
C GLY A 301 -15.77 -30.75 -1.75
N ASP A 302 -15.34 -31.69 -0.89
CA ASP A 302 -14.81 -31.38 0.46
C ASP A 302 -13.28 -31.20 0.47
N GLY A 303 -12.67 -30.99 -0.71
CA GLY A 303 -11.23 -30.83 -0.86
C GLY A 303 -10.73 -29.42 -0.49
N SER A 304 -9.41 -29.25 -0.43
CA SER A 304 -8.77 -27.94 -0.27
C SER A 304 -7.50 -27.83 -1.10
N PHE A 305 -7.24 -26.65 -1.62
CA PHE A 305 -6.02 -26.30 -2.32
C PHE A 305 -5.06 -25.61 -1.36
N ARG A 306 -3.85 -26.15 -1.26
CA ARG A 306 -2.71 -25.51 -0.60
C ARG A 306 -1.92 -24.76 -1.65
N LEU A 307 -1.83 -23.45 -1.55
CA LEU A 307 -1.13 -22.61 -2.52
C LEU A 307 0.06 -21.92 -1.89
N ILE A 308 1.16 -21.88 -2.62
CA ILE A 308 2.38 -21.14 -2.28
C ILE A 308 2.43 -19.88 -3.12
N ILE A 309 2.38 -18.72 -2.46
CA ILE A 309 2.27 -17.39 -3.07
C ILE A 309 3.46 -16.51 -2.68
N PRO A 310 3.93 -15.62 -3.54
CA PRO A 310 4.97 -14.67 -3.17
C PRO A 310 4.46 -13.59 -2.21
N ALA A 311 5.41 -12.88 -1.59
CA ALA A 311 5.16 -11.61 -0.94
C ALA A 311 4.39 -10.67 -1.88
N PRO A 312 3.43 -9.90 -1.35
CA PRO A 312 2.62 -9.03 -2.17
C PRO A 312 3.50 -7.90 -2.73
N VAL A 313 3.29 -7.59 -4.01
CA VAL A 313 3.93 -6.44 -4.64
C VAL A 313 3.01 -5.25 -4.49
N PRO A 314 3.46 -4.17 -3.83
CA PRO A 314 2.64 -2.98 -3.72
C PRO A 314 2.30 -2.37 -5.08
N ARG A 315 1.23 -1.58 -5.19
CA ARG A 315 0.82 -0.96 -6.47
C ARG A 315 0.57 0.56 -6.38
N GLY A 316 0.90 1.19 -5.25
CA GLY A 316 0.67 2.63 -5.08
C GLY A 316 -0.78 3.07 -5.11
N LEU A 317 -1.71 2.15 -4.88
CA LEU A 317 -3.14 2.46 -4.84
C LEU A 317 -3.53 2.96 -3.45
N SER A 318 -4.47 3.89 -3.43
CA SER A 318 -5.10 4.39 -2.22
C SER A 318 -5.70 3.25 -1.39
N PRO A 319 -5.64 3.30 -0.05
CA PRO A 319 -6.19 2.27 0.81
C PRO A 319 -7.72 2.19 0.76
N VAL A 320 -8.38 3.20 0.17
CA VAL A 320 -9.84 3.27 -0.03
C VAL A 320 -10.33 2.21 -1.03
N CYS A 321 -9.47 1.75 -1.93
CA CYS A 321 -9.86 0.74 -2.91
C CYS A 321 -9.90 -0.67 -2.28
N CYS A 322 -10.88 -1.48 -2.71
CA CYS A 322 -10.95 -2.90 -2.42
C CYS A 322 -9.61 -3.54 -2.78
N ARG A 323 -8.84 -3.96 -1.78
CA ARG A 323 -7.42 -4.35 -1.91
C ARG A 323 -7.26 -5.68 -2.62
N THR A 324 -7.54 -5.67 -3.91
CA THR A 324 -7.45 -6.84 -4.76
C THR A 324 -5.99 -7.09 -5.12
N ARG A 325 -5.43 -8.15 -4.55
CA ARG A 325 -4.13 -8.68 -4.92
C ARG A 325 -4.33 -9.88 -5.81
N THR A 326 -3.47 -10.00 -6.80
CA THR A 326 -3.48 -11.13 -7.72
C THR A 326 -2.05 -11.50 -8.04
N CYS A 327 -1.75 -12.79 -7.99
CA CYS A 327 -0.44 -13.32 -8.37
C CYS A 327 -0.55 -14.76 -8.87
N PRO A 328 0.39 -15.20 -9.72
CA PRO A 328 0.60 -16.62 -9.93
C PRO A 328 0.98 -17.32 -8.61
N ALA A 329 0.39 -18.48 -8.38
CA ALA A 329 0.60 -19.30 -7.19
C ALA A 329 0.98 -20.72 -7.57
N PHE A 330 1.87 -21.33 -6.80
CA PHE A 330 2.29 -22.71 -6.99
C PHE A 330 1.45 -23.66 -6.13
N GLU A 331 0.85 -24.67 -6.75
CA GLU A 331 0.09 -25.73 -6.09
C GLU A 331 0.96 -27.00 -6.03
N PRO A 332 1.35 -27.45 -4.82
CA PRO A 332 2.38 -28.46 -4.66
C PRO A 332 1.92 -29.90 -4.92
N VAL A 333 0.62 -30.21 -4.85
CA VAL A 333 0.11 -31.60 -4.97
C VAL A 333 0.14 -32.07 -6.43
N HIS A 334 -0.44 -31.30 -7.35
CA HIS A 334 -0.46 -31.59 -8.77
C HIS A 334 0.66 -30.89 -9.54
N TYR A 335 1.49 -30.13 -8.81
CA TYR A 335 2.63 -29.42 -9.36
C TYR A 335 2.22 -28.37 -10.41
N THR A 336 1.08 -27.72 -10.21
CA THR A 336 0.49 -26.76 -11.17
C THR A 336 0.72 -25.32 -10.76
N ILE A 337 0.51 -24.40 -11.70
CA ILE A 337 0.49 -22.96 -11.44
C ILE A 337 -0.92 -22.47 -11.67
N VAL A 338 -1.47 -21.75 -10.69
CA VAL A 338 -2.83 -21.23 -10.70
C VAL A 338 -2.79 -19.72 -10.48
N MET A 339 -3.84 -19.00 -10.86
CA MET A 339 -3.95 -17.58 -10.57
C MET A 339 -4.66 -17.38 -9.25
N PHE A 340 -3.93 -16.91 -8.25
CA PHE A 340 -4.46 -16.56 -6.94
C PHE A 340 -4.98 -15.11 -6.95
N LYS A 341 -6.16 -14.92 -6.37
CA LYS A 341 -6.78 -13.61 -6.16
C LYS A 341 -7.23 -13.49 -4.70
N ASP A 342 -6.70 -12.49 -4.03
CA ASP A 342 -7.02 -12.06 -2.67
C ASP A 342 -7.82 -10.76 -2.81
N SER A 343 -9.07 -10.71 -2.38
CA SER A 343 -9.94 -9.56 -2.68
C SER A 343 -10.99 -9.33 -1.61
N TRP A 344 -11.55 -8.13 -1.60
CA TRP A 344 -12.62 -7.75 -0.70
C TRP A 344 -13.85 -7.50 -1.58
N TRP A 345 -14.87 -8.36 -1.49
CA TRP A 345 -16.06 -8.25 -2.33
C TRP A 345 -17.18 -7.51 -1.58
N VAL A 346 -18.03 -6.82 -2.34
CA VAL A 346 -19.09 -5.96 -1.81
C VAL A 346 -20.23 -6.80 -1.21
N ALA A 347 -20.43 -6.70 0.10
CA ALA A 347 -21.42 -7.47 0.84
C ALA A 347 -22.79 -6.76 0.87
N LEU A 348 -23.40 -6.56 -0.29
CA LEU A 348 -24.75 -6.03 -0.45
C LEU A 348 -25.72 -7.14 -0.89
N PRO A 349 -27.01 -7.10 -0.51
CA PRO A 349 -27.98 -8.17 -0.81
C PRO A 349 -28.09 -8.53 -2.30
N ASP A 350 -27.94 -7.54 -3.18
CA ASP A 350 -28.08 -7.70 -4.64
C ASP A 350 -26.76 -8.07 -5.34
N ILE A 351 -25.67 -8.25 -4.58
CA ILE A 351 -24.36 -8.61 -5.12
C ILE A 351 -24.06 -10.07 -4.77
N LEU A 352 -23.91 -10.90 -5.80
CA LEU A 352 -23.49 -12.29 -5.62
C LEU A 352 -22.00 -12.37 -5.23
N PRO A 353 -21.63 -13.24 -4.28
CA PRO A 353 -20.22 -13.53 -4.02
C PRO A 353 -19.54 -14.03 -5.29
N VAL A 354 -18.30 -13.59 -5.52
CA VAL A 354 -17.56 -13.87 -6.76
C VAL A 354 -17.48 -15.37 -7.06
N GLY A 355 -17.25 -16.21 -6.04
CA GLY A 355 -17.24 -17.67 -6.20
C GLY A 355 -18.58 -18.26 -6.67
N VAL A 356 -19.71 -17.71 -6.19
CA VAL A 356 -21.05 -18.12 -6.64
C VAL A 356 -21.26 -17.74 -8.11
N THR A 357 -20.83 -16.54 -8.50
CA THR A 357 -20.86 -16.12 -9.90
C THR A 357 -20.09 -17.08 -10.81
N TYR A 358 -18.86 -17.48 -10.43
CA TYR A 358 -18.11 -18.48 -11.19
C TYR A 358 -18.80 -19.84 -11.27
N LYS A 359 -19.49 -20.27 -10.21
CA LYS A 359 -20.27 -21.51 -10.21
C LYS A 359 -21.43 -21.44 -11.20
N HIS A 360 -22.16 -20.33 -11.25
CA HIS A 360 -23.24 -20.13 -12.22
C HIS A 360 -22.71 -20.13 -13.66
N LEU A 361 -21.62 -19.39 -13.92
CA LEU A 361 -21.00 -19.35 -15.26
C LEU A 361 -20.52 -20.74 -15.71
N LYS A 362 -19.99 -21.55 -14.79
CA LYS A 362 -19.58 -22.93 -15.08
C LYS A 362 -20.78 -23.84 -15.38
N ASN A 363 -21.85 -23.75 -14.59
CA ASN A 363 -23.06 -24.56 -14.78
C ASN A 363 -23.76 -24.25 -16.11
N ALA A 364 -23.78 -22.98 -16.52
CA ALA A 364 -24.27 -22.54 -17.82
C ALA A 364 -23.27 -22.80 -18.97
N ASN A 365 -22.12 -23.42 -18.68
CA ASN A 365 -21.08 -23.74 -19.66
C ASN A 365 -20.63 -22.53 -20.50
N VAL A 366 -20.52 -21.36 -19.85
CA VAL A 366 -20.12 -20.11 -20.50
C VAL A 366 -18.70 -20.26 -21.06
N ARG A 367 -18.52 -19.77 -22.29
CA ARG A 367 -17.26 -19.93 -23.03
C ARG A 367 -16.27 -18.84 -22.62
N ASN A 368 -14.97 -19.13 -22.76
CA ASN A 368 -13.89 -18.17 -22.56
C ASN A 368 -13.82 -17.55 -21.14
N VAL A 369 -14.34 -18.25 -20.13
CA VAL A 369 -14.23 -17.88 -18.72
C VAL A 369 -13.26 -18.82 -18.02
N ALA A 370 -12.31 -18.26 -17.26
CA ALA A 370 -11.41 -19.06 -16.45
C ALA A 370 -12.19 -19.85 -15.39
N THR A 371 -11.81 -21.10 -15.14
CA THR A 371 -12.50 -21.94 -14.16
C THR A 371 -12.03 -21.61 -12.75
N CYS A 372 -12.98 -21.28 -11.88
CA CYS A 372 -12.76 -21.23 -10.44
C CYS A 372 -12.58 -22.63 -9.89
N ILE A 373 -11.39 -22.94 -9.39
CA ILE A 373 -11.06 -24.26 -8.83
C ILE A 373 -11.17 -24.27 -7.30
N ALA A 374 -11.01 -23.11 -6.66
CA ALA A 374 -11.08 -22.95 -5.22
C ALA A 374 -11.56 -21.53 -4.90
N CYS A 375 -12.47 -21.38 -3.95
CA CYS A 375 -12.89 -20.06 -3.48
C CYS A 375 -13.52 -20.15 -2.09
N HIS A 376 -13.30 -19.15 -1.25
CA HIS A 376 -14.04 -19.00 0.00
C HIS A 376 -13.91 -17.58 0.58
N ASP A 377 -14.89 -17.21 1.40
CA ASP A 377 -14.75 -16.13 2.37
C ASP A 377 -13.88 -16.62 3.55
N ILE A 378 -12.96 -15.80 4.04
CA ILE A 378 -11.95 -16.25 5.01
C ILE A 378 -12.59 -16.54 6.39
N PRO A 379 -12.64 -17.81 6.85
CA PRO A 379 -13.13 -18.13 8.18
C PRO A 379 -12.08 -17.68 9.20
N SER A 380 -12.32 -16.53 9.84
CA SER A 380 -11.35 -15.87 10.70
C SER A 380 -12.02 -15.34 11.96
N LEU A 381 -11.25 -15.31 13.06
CA LEU A 381 -11.62 -14.66 14.31
C LEU A 381 -10.53 -13.64 14.68
N PRO A 382 -10.84 -12.33 14.70
CA PRO A 382 -12.13 -11.71 14.33
C PRO A 382 -12.44 -11.88 12.84
N GLN A 383 -13.74 -11.85 12.49
CA GLN A 383 -14.18 -11.91 11.09
C GLN A 383 -13.51 -10.81 10.27
N GLN A 384 -12.95 -11.20 9.14
CA GLN A 384 -12.31 -10.31 8.16
C GLN A 384 -13.35 -9.59 7.31
N HIS A 385 -14.16 -8.79 8.00
CA HIS A 385 -15.19 -7.93 7.42
C HIS A 385 -14.85 -6.47 7.71
N THR A 386 -15.37 -5.59 6.88
CA THR A 386 -15.27 -4.15 7.05
C THR A 386 -15.95 -3.69 8.33
N GLN A 387 -15.21 -2.97 9.17
CA GLN A 387 -15.69 -2.55 10.49
C GLN A 387 -16.07 -1.08 10.55
N THR A 388 -15.62 -0.26 9.59
CA THR A 388 -15.90 1.19 9.55
C THR A 388 -17.41 1.45 9.52
N LEU A 389 -18.15 0.64 8.74
CA LEU A 389 -19.61 0.73 8.65
C LEU A 389 -20.32 0.56 10.00
N LYS A 390 -19.76 -0.21 10.95
CA LYS A 390 -20.35 -0.37 12.29
C LYS A 390 -20.42 0.95 13.06
N PHE A 391 -19.56 1.89 12.70
CA PHE A 391 -19.43 3.18 13.35
C PHE A 391 -20.02 4.34 12.53
N ALA A 392 -20.46 4.08 11.29
CA ALA A 392 -21.00 5.11 10.39
C ALA A 392 -22.19 5.86 11.00
N ASN A 393 -23.06 5.15 11.72
CA ASN A 393 -24.26 5.73 12.34
C ASN A 393 -24.06 6.10 13.82
N ALA A 394 -22.83 6.07 14.33
CA ALA A 394 -22.56 6.46 15.71
C ALA A 394 -22.84 7.97 15.89
N SER A 395 -23.34 8.38 17.06
CA SER A 395 -23.69 9.79 17.32
C SER A 395 -22.50 10.74 17.24
N TRP A 396 -21.28 10.23 17.35
CA TRP A 396 -20.03 10.97 17.27
C TRP A 396 -19.39 10.92 15.87
N ALA A 397 -19.97 10.18 14.92
CA ALA A 397 -19.43 10.05 13.57
C ALA A 397 -19.57 11.40 12.82
N CYS A 398 -18.46 11.85 12.24
CA CYS A 398 -18.39 13.00 11.37
C CYS A 398 -19.06 12.69 10.05
N HIS A 399 -19.29 13.75 9.25
CA HIS A 399 -19.75 13.56 7.88
C HIS A 399 -18.73 12.70 7.11
N HIS A 400 -19.23 11.69 6.42
CA HIS A 400 -18.47 10.78 5.59
C HIS A 400 -19.29 10.44 4.35
N GLY A 401 -18.62 10.01 3.28
CA GLY A 401 -19.24 9.50 2.07
C GLY A 401 -19.93 8.15 2.30
N CYS A 402 -20.36 7.54 1.19
CA CYS A 402 -20.98 6.22 1.22
C CYS A 402 -19.93 5.15 1.53
N LEU A 403 -20.05 4.49 2.68
CA LEU A 403 -19.20 3.37 3.07
C LEU A 403 -19.86 2.08 2.60
N ILE A 404 -19.13 1.31 1.79
CA ILE A 404 -19.62 0.06 1.20
C ILE A 404 -19.06 -1.10 2.02
N PRO A 405 -19.89 -2.03 2.54
CA PRO A 405 -19.39 -3.18 3.29
C PRO A 405 -18.65 -4.16 2.38
N HIS A 406 -17.56 -4.73 2.88
CA HIS A 406 -16.83 -5.79 2.20
C HIS A 406 -16.49 -6.98 3.09
N ILE A 407 -16.40 -8.15 2.45
CA ILE A 407 -15.96 -9.41 3.07
C ILE A 407 -14.68 -9.88 2.36
N HIS A 408 -13.70 -10.31 3.14
CA HIS A 408 -12.45 -10.84 2.60
C HIS A 408 -12.65 -12.21 1.96
N HIS A 409 -12.24 -12.34 0.70
CA HIS A 409 -12.49 -13.50 -0.15
C HIS A 409 -11.28 -13.86 -0.99
N ARG A 410 -10.98 -15.16 -1.04
CA ARG A 410 -9.93 -15.72 -1.89
C ARG A 410 -10.48 -16.62 -2.95
N LEU A 411 -9.83 -16.58 -4.10
CA LEU A 411 -10.16 -17.31 -5.30
C LEU A 411 -8.87 -17.84 -5.94
N ALA A 412 -8.93 -19.05 -6.46
CA ALA A 412 -7.93 -19.60 -7.37
C ALA A 412 -8.59 -19.94 -8.71
N LEU A 413 -7.97 -19.48 -9.80
CA LEU A 413 -8.38 -19.77 -11.16
C LEU A 413 -7.37 -20.71 -11.82
N ASN A 414 -7.84 -21.63 -12.66
CA ASN A 414 -6.99 -22.55 -13.42
C ASN A 414 -6.15 -21.88 -14.52
N LEU A 415 -6.42 -20.62 -14.84
CA LEU A 415 -5.76 -19.89 -15.92
C LEU A 415 -4.95 -18.71 -15.36
N VAL A 416 -3.66 -18.69 -15.66
CA VAL A 416 -2.77 -17.56 -15.37
C VAL A 416 -2.67 -16.67 -16.60
N GLY A 417 -3.07 -15.40 -16.44
CA GLY A 417 -2.97 -14.40 -17.49
C GLY A 417 -1.51 -13.98 -17.75
N LYS A 418 -1.27 -13.39 -18.93
CA LYS A 418 0.01 -12.77 -19.28
C LYS A 418 -0.07 -11.25 -19.12
N PRO A 419 1.00 -10.58 -18.64
CA PRO A 419 1.09 -9.12 -18.67
C PRO A 419 0.91 -8.59 -20.10
N LEU A 420 0.23 -7.44 -20.24
CA LEU A 420 -0.04 -6.81 -21.55
C LEU A 420 1.25 -6.55 -22.37
N ALA A 421 2.34 -6.20 -21.68
CA ALA A 421 3.65 -5.96 -22.32
C ALA A 421 4.32 -7.22 -22.89
N GLN A 422 3.83 -8.42 -22.55
CA GLN A 422 4.38 -9.69 -23.02
C GLN A 422 3.64 -10.27 -24.24
N PHE A 423 2.59 -9.58 -24.73
CA PHE A 423 1.93 -9.97 -25.97
C PHE A 423 2.87 -9.72 -27.15
N VAL A 424 3.03 -10.72 -28.01
CA VAL A 424 4.00 -10.68 -29.13
C VAL A 424 3.57 -9.66 -30.19
N ASN A 425 2.26 -9.49 -30.37
CA ASN A 425 1.68 -8.57 -31.34
C ASN A 425 0.26 -8.14 -30.94
N SER A 426 -0.24 -7.11 -31.61
CA SER A 426 -1.59 -6.57 -31.39
C SER A 426 -2.70 -7.58 -31.66
N ARG A 427 -2.49 -8.54 -32.57
CA ARG A 427 -3.47 -9.59 -32.87
C ARG A 427 -3.80 -10.42 -31.63
N GLN A 428 -2.81 -10.84 -30.84
CA GLN A 428 -3.06 -11.61 -29.62
C GLN A 428 -3.89 -10.82 -28.59
N VAL A 429 -3.68 -9.49 -28.50
CA VAL A 429 -4.48 -8.62 -27.63
C VAL A 429 -5.93 -8.55 -28.13
N VAL A 430 -6.11 -8.34 -29.43
CA VAL A 430 -7.44 -8.28 -30.05
C VAL A 430 -8.17 -9.62 -29.93
N GLU A 431 -7.47 -10.76 -30.06
CA GLU A 431 -8.04 -12.09 -29.84
C GLU A 431 -8.50 -12.27 -28.39
N ALA A 432 -7.71 -11.84 -27.39
CA ALA A 432 -8.12 -11.87 -25.99
C ALA A 432 -9.36 -11.00 -25.72
N VAL A 433 -9.43 -9.80 -26.31
CA VAL A 433 -10.61 -8.92 -26.22
C VAL A 433 -11.82 -9.57 -26.89
N ARG A 434 -11.67 -10.11 -28.09
CA ARG A 434 -12.74 -10.85 -28.79
C ARG A 434 -13.26 -12.00 -27.94
N ASP A 435 -12.37 -12.79 -27.35
CA ASP A 435 -12.75 -13.96 -26.56
C ASP A 435 -13.50 -13.55 -25.28
N ALA A 436 -13.11 -12.44 -24.65
CA ALA A 436 -13.84 -11.84 -23.54
C ALA A 436 -15.24 -11.33 -23.95
N LEU A 437 -15.37 -10.73 -25.14
CA LEU A 437 -16.66 -10.29 -25.69
C LEU A 437 -17.58 -11.49 -25.96
N ILE A 438 -17.06 -12.58 -26.53
CA ILE A 438 -17.81 -13.83 -26.76
C ILE A 438 -18.32 -14.41 -25.43
N GLY A 439 -17.48 -14.44 -24.39
CA GLY A 439 -17.89 -14.91 -23.07
C GLY A 439 -18.98 -14.02 -22.45
N THR A 440 -18.87 -12.71 -22.64
CA THR A 440 -19.86 -11.72 -22.16
C THR A 440 -21.21 -11.90 -22.87
N GLU A 441 -21.21 -12.00 -24.20
CA GLU A 441 -22.42 -12.24 -25.00
C GLU A 441 -23.10 -13.55 -24.60
N HIS A 442 -22.33 -14.62 -24.46
CA HIS A 442 -22.86 -15.92 -24.04
C HIS A 442 -23.49 -15.83 -22.64
N THR A 443 -22.86 -15.14 -21.70
CA THR A 443 -23.41 -14.91 -20.35
C THR A 443 -24.76 -14.20 -20.40
N VAL A 444 -24.87 -13.14 -21.19
CA VAL A 444 -26.12 -12.38 -21.34
C VAL A 444 -27.22 -13.24 -21.94
N ASN A 445 -26.91 -14.06 -22.95
CA ASN A 445 -27.89 -14.93 -23.59
C ASN A 445 -28.44 -15.98 -22.62
N GLU A 446 -27.60 -16.58 -21.77
CA GLU A 446 -28.04 -17.53 -20.75
C GLU A 446 -28.87 -16.84 -19.65
N MET A 447 -28.45 -15.66 -19.17
CA MET A 447 -29.22 -14.90 -18.17
C MET A 447 -30.59 -14.44 -18.67
N VAL A 448 -30.72 -14.11 -19.96
CA VAL A 448 -32.01 -13.76 -20.57
C VAL A 448 -32.93 -14.98 -20.65
N GLN A 449 -32.39 -16.19 -20.84
CA GLN A 449 -33.20 -17.41 -20.82
C GLN A 449 -33.71 -17.72 -19.40
N ASP A 450 -32.87 -17.57 -18.37
CA ASP A 450 -33.26 -17.76 -16.97
C ASP A 450 -34.33 -16.75 -16.49
N CYS A 451 -34.30 -15.49 -16.97
CA CYS A 451 -35.32 -14.49 -16.61
C CYS A 451 -36.68 -14.71 -17.32
N ASN A 452 -36.70 -15.47 -18.43
CA ASN A 452 -37.89 -15.74 -19.21
C ASN A 452 -38.50 -17.13 -18.92
N SER A 453 -37.89 -17.90 -18.01
CA SER A 453 -38.37 -19.19 -17.51
C SER A 453 -38.86 -19.06 -16.07
#